data_AF-A0A0L8C6L0-F1
#
_entry.id   AF-A0A0L8C6L0-F1
#
_cell.length_a   1.000
_cell.length_b   1.000
_cell.length_c   1.000
_cell.angle_alpha   90.00
_cell.angle_beta   90.00
_cell.angle_gamma   90.00
#
_symmetry.space_group_name_H-M   'P 1'
#
loop_
_entity.id
_entity.type
_entity.pdbx_description
1 polymer ?
#
loop_
_entity_poly.entity_id
_entity_poly.type
_entity_poly.pdbx_seq_one_letter_code
_entity_poly.pdbx_strand_id
1 'polypeptide(L)'
;MTENSSTNELIPLENVVLKHANAGIALGAEQRFAESLEQWRLAAQLADANLEGEDLYYWVKGGYGAALHDVGRHRESIAVSKLVREWTLSLRQPLASMTIARAYLALGEAENAYPHIQDVHRLTGDEVFNLFERRYEADIRVALAAKA
;
A
#
# COMPACT_ATOMS: atom_id res chain seq x y z
N MET A 1 32.28 3.49 -43.43
CA MET A 1 32.69 3.02 -42.09
C MET A 1 33.13 4.25 -41.33
N THR A 2 32.26 4.84 -40.51
CA THR A 2 32.10 4.43 -39.12
C THR A 2 30.63 4.32 -38.71
N GLU A 3 30.39 3.34 -37.84
CA GLU A 3 29.07 2.84 -37.45
C GLU A 3 28.32 3.81 -36.56
N ASN A 4 27.04 3.93 -36.88
CA ASN A 4 26.01 4.47 -36.03
C ASN A 4 25.77 3.45 -34.91
N SER A 5 26.18 3.76 -33.68
CA SER A 5 25.81 3.00 -32.50
C SER A 5 25.47 3.95 -31.37
N SER A 6 24.35 4.66 -31.55
CA SER A 6 23.54 5.06 -30.41
C SER A 6 22.96 3.78 -29.83
N THR A 7 23.68 3.16 -28.90
CA THR A 7 23.13 2.14 -28.01
C THR A 7 22.01 2.85 -27.25
N ASN A 8 20.79 2.69 -27.74
CA ASN A 8 19.59 3.05 -27.01
C ASN A 8 19.56 2.10 -25.81
N GLU A 9 20.19 2.48 -24.70
CA GLU A 9 20.17 1.69 -23.47
C GLU A 9 18.72 1.47 -23.11
N LEU A 10 18.27 0.22 -23.27
CA LEU A 10 16.96 -0.21 -22.82
C LEU A 10 16.94 0.03 -21.31
N ILE A 11 16.15 1.00 -20.87
CA ILE A 11 15.93 1.24 -19.44
C ILE A 11 15.28 -0.04 -18.89
N PRO A 12 15.87 -0.68 -17.85
CA PRO A 12 15.27 -1.84 -17.21
C PRO A 12 13.84 -1.55 -16.78
N LEU A 13 12.94 -2.50 -16.98
CA LEU A 13 11.52 -2.34 -16.67
C LEU A 13 11.30 -1.96 -15.19
N GLU A 14 12.09 -2.54 -14.29
CA GLU A 14 12.09 -2.26 -12.87
C GLU A 14 12.34 -0.77 -12.59
N ASN A 15 13.23 -0.13 -13.35
CA ASN A 15 13.50 1.30 -13.21
C ASN A 15 12.29 2.15 -13.65
N VAL A 16 11.54 1.70 -14.66
CA VAL A 16 10.31 2.38 -15.11
C VAL A 16 9.21 2.23 -14.06
N VAL A 17 9.04 1.03 -13.50
CA VAL A 17 8.11 0.76 -12.39
C VAL A 17 8.45 1.63 -11.18
N LEU A 18 9.72 1.64 -10.75
CA LEU A 18 10.19 2.43 -9.62
C LEU A 18 10.04 3.94 -9.87
N LYS A 19 10.23 4.42 -11.11
CA LYS A 19 10.01 5.83 -11.44
C LYS A 19 8.56 6.24 -11.18
N HIS A 20 7.60 5.43 -11.63
CA HIS A 20 6.18 5.69 -11.36
C HIS A 20 5.85 5.59 -9.87
N ALA A 21 6.32 4.54 -9.19
CA ALA A 21 6.09 4.40 -7.76
C ALA A 21 6.66 5.58 -6.94
N ASN A 22 7.89 6.01 -7.23
CA ASN A 22 8.53 7.15 -6.57
C ASN A 22 7.77 8.47 -6.84
N ALA A 23 7.26 8.67 -8.05
CA ALA A 23 6.39 9.80 -8.35
C ALA A 23 5.08 9.72 -7.54
N GLY A 24 4.50 8.53 -7.42
CA GLY A 24 3.33 8.26 -6.58
C GLY A 24 3.57 8.62 -5.10
N ILE A 25 4.73 8.24 -4.55
CA ILE A 25 5.14 8.59 -3.17
C ILE A 25 5.24 10.11 -3.01
N ALA A 26 5.96 10.79 -3.90
CA ALA A 26 6.16 12.23 -3.82
C ALA A 26 4.82 12.99 -3.88
N LEU A 27 3.95 12.64 -4.83
CA LEU A 27 2.62 13.24 -4.96
C LEU A 27 1.72 12.95 -3.75
N GLY A 28 1.82 11.75 -3.16
CA GLY A 28 1.08 11.40 -1.95
C GLY A 28 1.52 12.23 -0.75
N ALA A 29 2.83 12.46 -0.59
CA ALA A 29 3.37 13.34 0.45
C ALA A 29 2.93 14.81 0.27
N GLU A 30 2.73 15.24 -0.97
CA GLU A 30 2.15 16.55 -1.32
C GLU A 30 0.61 16.60 -1.19
N GLN A 31 -0.05 15.51 -0.75
CA GLN A 31 -1.50 15.34 -0.68
C GLN A 31 -2.22 15.47 -2.04
N ARG A 32 -1.49 15.31 -3.15
CA ARG A 32 -2.03 15.26 -4.52
C ARG A 32 -2.53 13.85 -4.83
N PHE A 33 -3.51 13.40 -4.05
CA PHE A 33 -3.91 11.98 -3.99
C PHE A 33 -4.41 11.40 -5.31
N ALA A 34 -5.14 12.18 -6.12
CA ALA A 34 -5.61 11.72 -7.43
C ALA A 34 -4.44 11.45 -8.39
N GLU A 35 -3.42 12.32 -8.39
CA GLU A 35 -2.23 12.18 -9.23
C GLU A 35 -1.30 11.08 -8.71
N SER A 36 -1.18 10.97 -7.38
CA SER A 36 -0.49 9.86 -6.73
C SER A 36 -1.07 8.52 -7.13
N LEU A 37 -2.41 8.38 -7.07
CA LEU A 37 -3.11 7.17 -7.48
C LEU A 37 -2.81 6.81 -8.93
N GLU A 38 -2.79 7.80 -9.83
CA GLU A 38 -2.50 7.55 -11.23
C GLU A 38 -1.09 6.98 -11.44
N GLN A 39 -0.09 7.53 -10.75
CA GLN A 39 1.28 7.01 -10.81
C GLN A 39 1.38 5.59 -10.22
N TRP A 40 0.74 5.33 -9.09
CA TRP A 40 0.69 3.99 -8.52
C TRP A 40 -0.04 2.99 -9.43
N ARG A 41 -1.12 3.42 -10.10
CA ARG A 41 -1.86 2.60 -11.06
C ARG A 41 -0.97 2.21 -12.24
N LEU A 42 -0.19 3.15 -12.78
CA LEU A 42 0.77 2.88 -13.87
C LEU A 42 1.85 1.89 -13.43
N ALA A 43 2.44 2.09 -12.25
CA ALA A 43 3.41 1.15 -11.69
C ALA A 43 2.80 -0.25 -11.52
N ALA A 44 1.59 -0.34 -10.97
CA ALA A 44 0.90 -1.60 -10.73
C ALA A 44 0.56 -2.33 -12.05
N GLN A 45 0.14 -1.62 -13.09
CA GLN A 45 -0.15 -2.22 -14.40
C GLN A 45 1.11 -2.81 -15.05
N LEU A 46 2.24 -2.12 -14.93
CA LEU A 46 3.52 -2.62 -15.43
C LEU A 46 3.99 -3.85 -14.65
N ALA A 47 3.85 -3.82 -13.31
CA ALA A 47 4.18 -4.95 -12.45
C ALA A 47 3.26 -6.16 -12.71
N ASP A 48 1.95 -5.95 -12.86
CA ASP A 48 0.98 -7.02 -13.19
C ASP A 48 1.36 -7.76 -14.47
N ALA A 49 1.82 -7.03 -15.48
CA ALA A 49 2.11 -7.60 -16.79
C ALA A 49 3.46 -8.34 -16.85
N ASN A 50 4.38 -8.11 -15.91
CA ASN A 50 5.78 -8.51 -16.11
C ASN A 50 6.52 -9.01 -14.87
N LEU A 51 6.04 -8.75 -13.65
CA LEU A 51 6.79 -8.96 -12.40
C LEU A 51 6.00 -9.76 -11.36
N GLU A 52 4.96 -10.48 -11.77
CA GLU A 52 4.12 -11.24 -10.83
C GLU A 52 4.95 -12.24 -10.01
N GLY A 53 4.77 -12.20 -8.68
CA GLY A 53 5.51 -13.05 -7.74
C GLY A 53 6.84 -12.47 -7.26
N GLU A 54 7.29 -11.34 -7.80
CA GLU A 54 8.50 -10.66 -7.33
C GLU A 54 8.22 -9.68 -6.18
N ASP A 55 9.24 -9.39 -5.36
CA ASP A 55 9.14 -8.44 -4.25
C ASP A 55 8.68 -7.05 -4.72
N LEU A 56 9.16 -6.60 -5.90
CA LEU A 56 8.77 -5.32 -6.47
C LEU A 56 7.27 -5.28 -6.79
N TYR A 57 6.69 -6.38 -7.26
CA TYR A 57 5.26 -6.49 -7.50
C TYR A 57 4.45 -6.30 -6.22
N TYR A 58 4.79 -7.02 -5.15
CA TYR A 58 4.09 -6.89 -3.87
C TYR A 58 4.28 -5.49 -3.25
N TRP A 59 5.47 -4.92 -3.35
CA TRP A 59 5.76 -3.58 -2.87
C TRP A 59 4.90 -2.52 -3.59
N VAL A 60 4.84 -2.59 -4.92
CA VAL A 60 4.03 -1.67 -5.74
C VAL A 60 2.54 -1.81 -5.42
N LYS A 61 2.05 -3.05 -5.29
CA LYS A 61 0.65 -3.32 -4.92
C LYS A 61 0.32 -2.76 -3.53
N GLY A 62 1.25 -2.81 -2.57
CA GLY A 62 1.10 -2.18 -1.26
C GLY A 62 0.91 -0.66 -1.36
N GLY A 63 1.74 0.02 -2.14
CA GLY A 63 1.62 1.46 -2.40
C GLY A 63 0.32 1.82 -3.13
N TYR A 64 -0.07 1.03 -4.13
CA TYR A 64 -1.32 1.21 -4.85
C TYR A 64 -2.55 1.05 -3.95
N GLY A 65 -2.56 0.05 -3.07
CA GLY A 65 -3.59 -0.13 -2.07
C GLY A 65 -3.75 1.08 -1.14
N ALA A 66 -2.63 1.67 -0.70
CA ALA A 66 -2.64 2.88 0.11
C ALA A 66 -3.21 4.10 -0.66
N ALA A 67 -2.75 4.32 -1.89
CA ALA A 67 -3.23 5.43 -2.72
C ALA A 67 -4.74 5.32 -3.05
N LEU A 68 -5.26 4.11 -3.23
CA LEU A 68 -6.70 3.87 -3.38
C LEU A 68 -7.48 4.30 -2.12
N HIS A 69 -6.95 4.05 -0.94
CA HIS A 69 -7.58 4.49 0.31
C HIS A 69 -7.61 6.02 0.40
N ASP A 70 -6.51 6.69 0.05
CA ASP A 70 -6.38 8.15 0.17
C ASP A 70 -7.39 8.92 -0.71
N VAL A 71 -7.86 8.32 -1.81
CA VAL A 71 -8.93 8.90 -2.66
C VAL A 71 -10.35 8.38 -2.33
N GLY A 72 -10.52 7.63 -1.25
CA GLY A 72 -11.83 7.11 -0.83
C GLY A 72 -12.28 5.81 -1.51
N ARG A 73 -11.44 5.17 -2.34
CA ARG A 73 -11.75 3.89 -3.01
C ARG A 73 -11.50 2.70 -2.09
N HIS A 74 -12.16 2.70 -0.93
CA HIS A 74 -11.86 1.80 0.20
C HIS A 74 -12.01 0.31 -0.13
N ARG A 75 -13.05 -0.10 -0.88
CA ARG A 75 -13.25 -1.52 -1.24
C ARG A 75 -12.13 -2.06 -2.13
N GLU A 76 -11.67 -1.26 -3.08
CA GLU A 76 -10.58 -1.63 -3.97
C GLU A 76 -9.23 -1.64 -3.22
N SER A 77 -9.04 -0.66 -2.34
CA SER A 77 -7.90 -0.63 -1.42
C SER A 77 -7.80 -1.91 -0.58
N ILE A 78 -8.93 -2.37 0.00
CA ILE A 78 -8.98 -3.62 0.77
C ILE A 78 -8.62 -4.82 -0.11
N ALA A 79 -9.18 -4.93 -1.32
CA ALA A 79 -8.92 -6.04 -2.22
C ALA A 79 -7.42 -6.15 -2.59
N VAL A 80 -6.81 -5.03 -2.99
CA VAL A 80 -5.38 -4.98 -3.35
C VAL A 80 -4.51 -5.23 -2.12
N SER A 81 -4.83 -4.63 -0.97
CA SER A 81 -4.02 -4.75 0.24
C SER A 81 -4.07 -6.17 0.82
N LYS A 82 -5.19 -6.89 0.67
CA LYS A 82 -5.28 -8.31 1.06
C LYS A 82 -4.33 -9.20 0.27
N LEU A 83 -4.13 -8.92 -1.02
CA LEU A 83 -3.22 -9.68 -1.89
C LEU A 83 -1.76 -9.61 -1.39
N VAL A 84 -1.35 -8.49 -0.82
CA VAL A 84 0.04 -8.27 -0.37
C VAL A 84 0.24 -8.44 1.13
N ARG A 85 -0.83 -8.69 1.90
CA ARG A 85 -0.77 -8.69 3.37
C ARG A 85 0.23 -9.70 3.90
N GLU A 86 0.18 -10.95 3.43
CA GLU A 86 1.10 -12.00 3.90
C GLU A 86 2.55 -11.66 3.62
N TRP A 87 2.85 -11.13 2.42
CA TRP A 87 4.18 -10.67 2.06
C TRP A 87 4.64 -9.55 3.01
N THR A 88 3.83 -8.51 3.26
CA THR A 88 4.22 -7.43 4.20
C THR A 88 4.44 -7.92 5.62
N LEU A 89 3.61 -8.86 6.11
CA LEU A 89 3.77 -9.44 7.44
C LEU A 89 5.05 -10.28 7.56
N SER A 90 5.43 -11.01 6.50
CA SER A 90 6.69 -11.76 6.45
C SER A 90 7.91 -10.85 6.60
N LEU A 91 7.82 -9.61 6.09
CA LEU A 91 8.82 -8.56 6.21
C LEU A 91 8.71 -7.73 7.49
N ARG A 92 7.79 -8.11 8.40
CA ARG A 92 7.46 -7.36 9.64
C ARG A 92 7.03 -5.91 9.37
N GLN A 93 6.42 -5.64 8.22
CA GLN A 93 5.90 -4.34 7.83
C GLN A 93 4.38 -4.26 8.03
N PRO A 94 3.85 -3.21 8.70
CA PRO A 94 2.42 -3.14 9.01
C PRO A 94 1.56 -2.61 7.85
N LEU A 95 2.17 -2.15 6.75
CA LEU A 95 1.52 -1.32 5.72
C LEU A 95 0.19 -1.88 5.23
N ALA A 96 0.15 -3.14 4.79
CA ALA A 96 -1.07 -3.71 4.22
C ALA A 96 -2.17 -3.87 5.27
N SER A 97 -1.85 -4.42 6.45
CA SER A 97 -2.83 -4.54 7.55
C SER A 97 -3.34 -3.17 8.00
N MET A 98 -2.46 -2.18 8.10
CA MET A 98 -2.85 -0.80 8.43
C MET A 98 -3.80 -0.22 7.38
N THR A 99 -3.49 -0.36 6.09
CA THR A 99 -4.35 0.12 5.00
C THR A 99 -5.72 -0.56 5.00
N ILE A 100 -5.77 -1.89 5.19
CA ILE A 100 -7.03 -2.63 5.29
C ILE A 100 -7.86 -2.14 6.48
N ALA A 101 -7.25 -2.00 7.66
CA ALA A 101 -7.92 -1.52 8.86
C ALA A 101 -8.49 -0.11 8.67
N ARG A 102 -7.69 0.83 8.16
CA ARG A 102 -8.12 2.21 7.85
C ARG A 102 -9.29 2.23 6.87
N ALA A 103 -9.26 1.38 5.84
CA ALA A 103 -10.33 1.29 4.86
C ALA A 103 -11.64 0.71 5.45
N TYR A 104 -11.57 -0.32 6.29
CA TYR A 104 -12.75 -0.84 6.99
C TYR A 104 -13.35 0.18 7.96
N LEU A 105 -12.52 0.88 8.73
CA LEU A 105 -12.95 1.95 9.63
C LEU A 105 -13.65 3.08 8.87
N ALA A 106 -13.09 3.50 7.73
CA ALA A 106 -13.69 4.53 6.87
C ALA A 106 -15.05 4.12 6.27
N LEU A 107 -15.29 2.81 6.11
CA LEU A 107 -16.58 2.25 5.67
C LEU A 107 -17.57 2.06 6.84
N GLY A 108 -17.18 2.31 8.08
CA GLY A 108 -17.99 2.03 9.27
C GLY A 108 -18.06 0.54 9.64
N GLU A 109 -17.15 -0.27 9.11
CA GLU A 109 -17.10 -1.73 9.33
C GLU A 109 -16.03 -2.10 10.36
N ALA A 110 -16.11 -1.50 11.56
CA ALA A 110 -15.04 -1.59 12.56
C ALA A 110 -14.64 -3.02 12.93
N GLU A 111 -15.61 -3.94 13.10
CA GLU A 111 -15.33 -5.33 13.46
C GLU A 111 -14.43 -6.05 12.43
N ASN A 112 -14.61 -5.75 11.14
CA ASN A 112 -13.76 -6.29 10.07
C ASN A 112 -12.33 -5.72 10.14
N ALA A 113 -12.13 -4.57 10.76
CA ALA A 113 -10.83 -3.93 10.94
C ALA A 113 -10.00 -4.57 12.06
N TYR A 114 -10.64 -5.20 13.06
CA TYR A 114 -9.99 -5.66 14.28
C TYR A 114 -8.80 -6.61 14.09
N PRO A 115 -8.89 -7.71 13.31
CA PRO A 115 -7.75 -8.59 13.12
C PRO A 115 -6.55 -7.85 12.49
N HIS A 116 -6.83 -6.86 11.65
CA HIS A 116 -5.81 -6.07 11.00
C HIS A 116 -5.19 -5.01 11.95
N ILE A 117 -5.99 -4.41 12.84
CA ILE A 117 -5.49 -3.55 13.92
C ILE A 117 -4.58 -4.35 14.86
N GLN A 118 -4.97 -5.58 15.21
CA GLN A 118 -4.16 -6.46 16.05
C GLN A 118 -2.82 -6.81 15.40
N ASP A 119 -2.78 -7.02 14.07
CA ASP A 119 -1.51 -7.19 13.35
C ASP A 119 -0.62 -5.96 13.44
N VAL A 120 -1.19 -4.77 13.22
CA VAL A 120 -0.44 -3.52 13.30
C VAL A 120 0.13 -3.35 14.70
N HIS A 121 -0.70 -3.50 15.73
CA HIS A 121 -0.26 -3.43 17.13
C HIS A 121 0.82 -4.47 17.46
N ARG A 122 0.73 -5.70 16.94
CA ARG A 122 1.78 -6.72 17.13
C ARG A 122 3.14 -6.29 16.56
N LEU A 123 3.14 -5.48 15.50
CA LEU A 123 4.35 -5.01 14.84
C LEU A 123 4.87 -3.68 15.40
N THR A 124 3.99 -2.80 15.87
CA THR A 124 4.32 -1.42 16.25
C THR A 124 4.14 -1.10 17.72
N GLY A 125 3.49 -1.98 18.50
CA GLY A 125 3.08 -1.68 19.88
C GLY A 125 2.11 -0.50 19.94
N ASP A 126 2.26 0.32 20.98
CA ASP A 126 1.39 1.47 21.26
C ASP A 126 1.41 2.55 20.17
N GLU A 127 2.42 2.55 19.29
CA GLU A 127 2.43 3.42 18.10
C GLU A 127 1.23 3.18 17.17
N VAL A 128 0.52 2.05 17.34
CA VAL A 128 -0.76 1.82 16.66
C VAL A 128 -1.71 3.00 16.81
N PHE A 129 -1.77 3.68 17.97
CA PHE A 129 -2.67 4.82 18.15
C PHE A 129 -2.30 6.06 17.32
N ASN A 130 -1.03 6.18 16.90
CA ASN A 130 -0.54 7.27 16.06
C ASN A 130 -0.72 7.01 14.56
N LEU A 131 -0.97 5.75 14.17
CA LEU A 131 -1.10 5.32 12.77
C LEU A 131 -2.54 5.43 12.23
N PHE A 132 -3.50 5.74 13.09
CA PHE A 132 -4.91 5.88 12.76
C PHE A 132 -5.41 7.28 13.13
N GLU A 133 -6.50 7.71 12.48
CA GLU A 133 -7.15 8.95 12.87
C GLU A 133 -7.73 8.86 14.29
N ARG A 134 -7.58 9.92 15.09
CA ARG A 134 -8.04 9.96 16.50
C ARG A 134 -9.51 9.57 16.69
N ARG A 135 -10.36 9.82 15.69
CA ARG A 135 -11.79 9.44 15.76
C ARG A 135 -12.01 7.92 15.92
N TYR A 136 -11.04 7.09 15.56
CA TYR A 136 -11.13 5.63 15.65
C TYR A 136 -10.48 5.06 16.92
N GLU A 137 -10.04 5.89 17.87
CA GLU A 137 -9.35 5.42 19.08
C GLU A 137 -10.20 4.40 19.87
N ALA A 138 -11.52 4.63 19.98
CA ALA A 138 -12.43 3.70 20.65
C ALA A 138 -12.44 2.33 19.97
N ASP A 139 -12.53 2.29 18.64
CA ASP A 139 -12.51 1.04 17.86
C ASP A 139 -11.17 0.31 18.01
N ILE A 140 -10.05 1.04 18.05
CA ILE A 140 -8.72 0.46 18.27
C ILE A 140 -8.67 -0.18 19.67
N ARG A 141 -9.14 0.50 20.71
CA ARG A 141 -9.17 -0.06 22.08
C ARG A 141 -10.01 -1.34 22.15
N VAL A 142 -11.17 -1.37 21.47
CA VAL A 142 -12.01 -2.57 21.39
C VAL A 142 -11.29 -3.70 20.68
N ALA A 143 -10.65 -3.43 19.53
CA ALA A 143 -9.88 -4.42 18.79
C ALA A 143 -8.77 -5.08 19.63
N LEU A 144 -8.10 -4.29 20.47
CA LEU A 144 -7.00 -4.76 21.33
C LEU A 144 -7.48 -5.48 22.60
N ALA A 145 -8.71 -5.20 23.05
CA ALA A 145 -9.34 -5.91 24.16
C ALA A 145 -9.99 -7.24 23.74
N ALA A 146 -10.36 -7.38 22.48
CA ALA A 146 -10.89 -8.62 21.92
C ALA A 146 -9.79 -9.69 21.93
N LYS A 147 -10.02 -10.77 22.70
CA LYS A 147 -9.10 -11.92 22.74
C LYS A 147 -9.02 -12.55 21.34
N ALA A 148 -7.81 -12.76 20.86
CA ALA A 148 -7.51 -13.54 19.66
C ALA A 148 -7.87 -15.02 19.86
#